data_AF-A0A660T6R2-F1
#
_entry.id   AF-A0A660T6R2-F1
#
_cell.length_a   1.000
_cell.length_b   1.000
_cell.length_c   1.000
_cell.angle_alpha   90.00
_cell.angle_beta   90.00
_cell.angle_gamma   90.00
#
_symmetry.space_group_name_H-M   'P 1'
#
loop_
_entity.id
_entity.type
_entity.pdbx_description
1 polymer ?
#
loop_
_entity_poly.entity_id
_entity_poly.type
_entity_poly.pdbx_seq_one_letter_code
_entity_poly.pdbx_strand_id
1 'polypeptide(L)' 'MQKLSKQDLHDIVLGAAVVGTGGGGSLEEGLEIIDEALEDGFEFNLASPEEIPENGLLGTSYGLGAVCPSDTGDIEKSG' A
#
# COMPACT_ATOMS: atom_id res chain seq x y z
N MET A 1 5.89 -7.35 18.93
CA MET A 1 5.90 -7.21 17.47
C MET A 1 5.90 -8.58 16.84
N GLN A 2 5.12 -8.77 15.78
CA GLN A 2 5.01 -10.02 15.03
C GLN A 2 5.66 -9.86 13.65
N LYS A 3 6.62 -10.73 13.32
CA LYS A 3 7.17 -10.81 11.96
C LYS A 3 6.11 -11.37 11.01
N LEU A 4 5.87 -10.67 9.90
CA LEU A 4 4.90 -11.06 8.88
C LEU A 4 5.58 -11.90 7.79
N SER A 5 4.88 -12.94 7.35
CA SER A 5 5.24 -13.69 6.15
C SER A 5 4.74 -12.99 4.88
N LYS A 6 5.22 -13.43 3.72
CA LYS A 6 4.71 -12.98 2.41
C LYS A 6 3.19 -13.15 2.31
N GLN A 7 2.67 -14.29 2.77
CA GLN A 7 1.23 -14.54 2.75
C GLN A 7 0.47 -13.57 3.65
N ASP A 8 0.97 -13.28 4.86
CA ASP A 8 0.32 -12.31 5.75
C ASP A 8 0.23 -10.92 5.11
N LEU A 9 1.30 -10.49 4.43
CA LEU A 9 1.32 -9.19 3.74
C LEU A 9 0.34 -9.15 2.57
N HIS A 10 0.29 -10.21 1.76
CA HIS A 10 -0.67 -10.33 0.66
C HIS A 10 -2.12 -10.35 1.15
N ASP A 11 -2.40 -11.09 2.23
CA ASP A 11 -3.73 -11.16 2.84
C ASP A 11 -4.18 -9.80 3.40
N ILE A 12 -3.26 -9.03 3.99
CA ILE A 12 -3.53 -7.68 4.48
C ILE A 12 -3.94 -6.75 3.33
N VAL A 13 -3.19 -6.74 2.22
CA VAL A 13 -3.51 -5.88 1.07
C VAL A 13 -4.80 -6.32 0.38
N LEU A 14 -5.03 -7.62 0.24
CA LEU A 14 -6.27 -8.15 -0.28
C LEU A 14 -7.47 -7.76 0.60
N GLY A 15 -7.32 -7.91 1.92
CA GLY A 15 -8.33 -7.46 2.88
C GLY A 15 -8.62 -5.96 2.76
N ALA A 16 -7.58 -5.14 2.62
CA ALA A 16 -7.70 -3.71 2.39
C ALA A 16 -8.45 -3.38 1.10
N ALA A 17 -8.18 -4.09 0.00
CA ALA A 17 -8.90 -3.92 -1.27
C ALA A 17 -10.39 -4.25 -1.13
N VAL A 18 -10.73 -5.31 -0.39
CA VAL A 18 -12.14 -5.70 -0.13
C VAL A 18 -12.87 -4.62 0.69
N VAL A 19 -12.26 -4.11 1.76
CA VAL A 19 -12.90 -3.10 2.63
C VAL A 19 -12.77 -1.66 2.11
N GLY A 20 -11.93 -1.44 1.11
CA GLY A 20 -11.66 -0.13 0.50
C GLY A 20 -12.77 0.40 -0.42
N THR A 21 -13.79 -0.41 -0.72
CA THR A 21 -14.98 -0.03 -1.51
C THR A 21 -14.68 0.58 -2.90
N GLY A 22 -13.55 0.20 -3.51
CA GLY A 22 -13.13 0.67 -4.84
C GLY A 22 -12.13 1.83 -4.83
N GLY A 23 -11.72 2.33 -3.66
CA GLY A 23 -10.57 3.21 -3.50
C GLY A 23 -9.32 2.47 -2.98
N GLY A 24 -8.26 3.21 -2.67
CA GLY A 24 -7.06 2.67 -1.98
C GLY A 24 -5.89 2.28 -2.88
N GLY A 25 -6.01 2.42 -4.20
CA GLY A 25 -4.96 2.08 -5.17
C GLY A 25 -5.17 0.72 -5.85
N SER A 26 -4.23 0.34 -6.71
CA SER A 26 -4.26 -0.95 -7.42
C SER A 26 -3.78 -2.08 -6.51
N LEU A 27 -4.56 -3.18 -6.45
CA LEU A 27 -4.17 -4.40 -5.75
C LEU A 27 -2.92 -5.02 -6.37
N GLU A 28 -2.83 -5.05 -7.70
CA GLU A 28 -1.70 -5.64 -8.43
C GLU A 28 -0.40 -4.89 -8.13
N GLU A 29 -0.41 -3.57 -8.24
CA GLU A 29 0.75 -2.72 -7.90
C GLU A 29 1.15 -2.89 -6.43
N GLY A 30 0.18 -2.98 -5.52
CA GLY A 30 0.45 -3.18 -4.09
C GLY A 30 1.13 -4.52 -3.79
N LEU A 31 0.78 -5.58 -4.50
CA LEU A 31 1.42 -6.90 -4.37
C LEU A 31 2.83 -6.91 -4.96
N GLU A 32 3.04 -6.26 -6.10
CA GLU A 32 4.36 -6.13 -6.73
C GLU A 32 5.35 -5.39 -5.81
N ILE A 33 4.93 -4.26 -5.23
CA ILE A 33 5.77 -3.49 -4.29
C ILE A 33 6.17 -4.31 -3.06
N ILE A 34 5.24 -5.12 -2.53
CA ILE A 34 5.53 -6.01 -1.40
C ILE A 34 6.57 -7.07 -1.81
N ASP A 35 6.39 -7.66 -2.98
CA ASP A 35 7.26 -8.72 -3.47
C ASP A 35 8.68 -8.20 -3.74
N GLU A 36 8.81 -7.03 -4.38
CA GLU A 36 10.10 -6.35 -4.57
C GLU A 36 10.78 -6.04 -3.23
N ALA A 37 10.04 -5.52 -2.25
CA ALA A 37 10.60 -5.23 -0.93
C ALA A 37 11.09 -6.50 -0.20
N LEU A 38 10.36 -7.61 -0.31
CA LEU A 38 10.80 -8.88 0.26
C LEU A 38 12.05 -9.42 -0.45
N GLU A 39 12.14 -9.27 -1.77
CA GLU A 39 13.31 -9.66 -2.58
C GLU A 39 14.55 -8.83 -2.25
N ASP A 40 14.36 -7.53 -1.97
CA ASP A 40 15.41 -6.63 -1.47
C ASP A 40 15.85 -6.93 -0.03
N GLY A 41 15.20 -7.89 0.63
CA GLY A 41 15.56 -8.36 1.96
C GLY A 41 14.96 -7.53 3.10
N PHE A 42 13.93 -6.72 2.82
CA PHE A 42 13.20 -6.00 3.86
C PHE A 42 12.36 -6.96 4.71
N GLU A 43 12.28 -6.66 6.01
CA GLU A 43 11.46 -7.41 6.95
C GLU A 43 10.32 -6.55 7.48
N PHE A 44 9.11 -7.13 7.52
CA PHE A 44 7.91 -6.47 7.99
C PHE A 44 7.52 -6.99 9.38
N ASN A 45 7.40 -6.08 10.34
CA ASN A 45 7.02 -6.38 11.71
C ASN A 45 5.76 -5.58 12.08
N LEU A 46 4.69 -6.28 12.43
CA LEU A 46 3.47 -5.67 12.94
C LEU A 46 3.61 -5.42 14.44
N ALA A 47 3.45 -4.16 14.86
CA ALA A 47 3.51 -3.75 16.25
C ALA A 47 2.12 -3.31 16.74
N SER A 48 1.78 -3.64 17.99
CA SER A 48 0.63 -2.99 18.63
C SER A 48 1.02 -1.59 19.13
N PRO A 49 0.07 -0.65 19.28
CA PRO A 49 0.38 0.69 19.77
C PRO A 49 1.12 0.72 21.11
N GLU A 50 0.84 -0.23 21.99
CA GLU A 50 1.46 -0.36 23.31
C GLU A 50 2.93 -0.83 23.25
N GLU A 51 3.35 -1.40 22.11
CA GLU A 51 4.73 -1.81 21.88
C GLU A 51 5.61 -0.66 21.37
N ILE A 52 5.01 0.49 21.04
CA ILE A 52 5.74 1.69 20.60
C ILE A 52 6.20 2.48 21.84
N PRO A 53 7.48 2.87 21.93
CA PRO A 53 7.98 3.70 23.03
C PRO A 53 7.21 5.02 23.15
N GLU A 54 7.06 5.56 24.37
CA GLU A 54 6.36 6.83 24.60
C GLU A 54 6.96 8.02 23.82
N ASN A 55 8.26 7.96 23.54
CA ASN A 55 9.00 8.95 22.74
C ASN A 55 9.29 8.46 21.30
N GLY A 56 8.62 7.40 20.85
CA GLY A 56 8.72 6.88 19.50
C GLY A 56 8.14 7.84 18.48
N LEU A 57 8.71 7.85 17.27
CA LEU A 57 8.18 8.59 16.13
C LEU A 57 7.39 7.63 15.24
N LEU A 58 6.15 8.01 14.90
CA LEU A 58 5.32 7.31 13.93
C LEU A 58 5.23 8.14 12.66
N GLY A 59 5.63 7.56 11.54
CA GLY A 59 5.41 8.11 10.20
C GLY A 59 4.27 7.39 9.52
N THR A 60 3.38 8.12 8.85
CA THR A 60 2.42 7.55 7.91
C THR A 60 2.73 8.04 6.50
N SER A 61 3.17 7.13 5.64
CA SER A 61 3.29 7.38 4.21
C SER A 61 2.02 6.89 3.51
N TYR A 62 1.54 7.65 2.54
CA TYR A 62 0.42 7.24 1.70
C TYR A 62 0.57 7.85 0.31
N GLY A 63 0.09 7.13 -0.70
CA GLY A 63 0.02 7.60 -2.08
C GLY A 63 -1.18 8.52 -2.29
N LEU A 64 -0.97 9.59 -3.05
CA LEU A 64 -2.01 10.47 -3.55
C LEU A 64 -1.93 10.53 -5.07
N GLY A 65 -3.06 10.33 -5.75
CA GLY A 65 -3.14 10.38 -7.20
C GLY A 65 -4.57 10.64 -7.66
N ALA A 66 -4.71 11.18 -8.86
CA ALA A 66 -6.01 11.27 -9.52
C ALA A 66 -6.33 9.92 -10.16
N VAL A 67 -7.54 9.40 -9.92
CA VAL A 67 -8.08 8.23 -10.62
C VAL A 67 -8.63 8.66 -11.98
N CYS A 68 -7.84 9.42 -12.74
CA CYS A 68 -8.21 9.81 -14.09
C CYS A 68 -7.93 8.61 -15.00
N PRO A 69 -8.89 8.17 -15.84
CA PRO A 69 -8.59 7.18 -16.86
C PRO A 69 -7.41 7.68 -17.71
N SER A 70 -6.37 6.88 -17.85
CA SER A 70 -5.25 7.17 -18.77
C SER A 70 -5.72 7.25 -20.23
N ASP A 71 -6.90 6.70 -20.52
CA ASP A 71 -7.54 6.65 -21.84
C ASP A 71 -8.52 7.80 -22.07
N THR A 72 -8.32 8.98 -21.46
CA THR A 72 -8.90 10.19 -22.04
C THR A 72 -8.12 10.49 -23.31
N GLY A 73 -8.49 9.84 -24.42
CA GLY A 73 -7.95 10.10 -25.75
C GLY A 73 -7.82 11.61 -25.97
N ASP A 74 -6.70 12.02 -26.56
CA ASP A 74 -6.28 13.40 -26.75
C ASP A 74 -7.48 14.34 -26.89
N ILE A 75 -7.82 15.03 -25.80
CA ILE A 75 -8.79 16.11 -25.87
C ILE A 75 -8.06 17.22 -26.60
N GLU A 76 -8.20 17.26 -27.94
CA GLU A 76 -7.68 18.35 -28.73
C GLU A 76 -8.20 19.66 -28.12
N LYS A 77 -7.28 20.44 -27.57
CA LYS A 77 -7.57 21.80 -27.14
C LYS A 77 -7.89 22.59 -28.39
N SER A 78 -9.18 22.76 -28.68
CA SER A 78 -9.66 23.77 -29.63
C SER A 78 -9.42 25.14 -29.00
N GLY A 79 -8.25 25.69 -29.30
CA GLY A 79 -7.93 27.11 -29.15
C GLY A 79 -8.14 27.86 -30.46
#